data_AF-A0A968YFN2-F1
#
_entry.id   AF-A0A968YFN2-F1
#
_cell.length_a   1.000
_cell.length_b   1.000
_cell.length_c   1.000
_cell.angle_alpha   90.00
_cell.angle_beta   90.00
_cell.angle_gamma   90.00
#
_symmetry.space_group_name_H-M   'P 1'
#
loop_
_entity.id
_entity.type
_entity.pdbx_description
1 polymer ?
#
loop_
_entity_poly.entity_id
_entity_poly.type
_entity_poly.pdbx_seq_one_letter_code
_entity_poly.pdbx_strand_id
1 'polypeptide(L)'
;MSIGSYKLTQNAVLVRRQGANLLGFVLLLKFFQYEGRFPEQKYEVPCMVIPFVANQLNLLSEQFQDYNWRGRNIQNHRVQIRQFTGFRQATIADQNQLRT
;
A
#
# COMPACT_ATOMS: atom_id res chain seq x y z
N MET A 1 -20.77 8.74 13.25
CA MET A 1 -21.16 7.33 13.02
C MET A 1 -20.54 6.95 11.67
N SER A 2 -19.58 6.05 11.48
CA SER A 2 -19.09 4.90 12.24
C SER A 2 -17.58 4.76 11.98
N ILE A 3 -16.75 5.00 12.99
CA ILE A 3 -15.29 4.77 12.96
C ILE A 3 -14.91 3.27 12.92
N GLY A 4 -15.89 2.37 13.08
CA GLY A 4 -15.70 0.92 13.11
C GLY A 4 -15.58 0.27 11.73
N SER A 5 -16.20 0.83 10.68
CA SER A 5 -16.23 0.21 9.36
C SER A 5 -14.88 0.30 8.63
N TYR A 6 -14.13 1.38 8.82
CA TYR A 6 -12.83 1.57 8.17
C TYR A 6 -11.80 0.54 8.65
N LYS A 7 -11.74 0.27 9.97
CA LYS A 7 -10.81 -0.72 10.56
C LYS A 7 -11.07 -2.15 10.05
N LEU A 8 -12.33 -2.53 9.85
CA LEU A 8 -12.70 -3.87 9.37
C LEU A 8 -12.26 -4.11 7.91
N THR A 9 -12.43 -3.11 7.04
CA THR A 9 -11.94 -3.20 5.66
C THR A 9 -10.41 -3.18 5.60
N GLN A 10 -9.74 -2.42 6.49
CA GLN A 10 -8.27 -2.42 6.55
C GLN A 10 -7.74 -3.82 6.85
N ASN A 11 -8.37 -4.53 7.80
CA ASN A 11 -7.97 -5.88 8.16
C ASN A 11 -8.33 -6.90 7.06
N ALA A 12 -9.49 -6.79 6.43
CA ALA A 12 -9.94 -7.76 5.43
C ALA A 12 -9.00 -7.88 4.20
N VAL A 13 -8.43 -6.76 3.74
CA VAL A 13 -7.44 -6.77 2.63
C VAL A 13 -6.09 -7.35 3.07
N LEU A 14 -5.74 -7.20 4.35
CA LEU A 14 -4.49 -7.73 4.92
C LEU A 14 -4.56 -9.22 5.23
N VAL A 15 -5.73 -9.72 5.65
CA VAL A 15 -5.95 -11.10 6.15
C VAL A 15 -5.68 -12.20 5.11
N ARG A 16 -5.68 -11.90 3.81
CA ARG A 16 -5.37 -12.91 2.77
C ARG A 16 -3.88 -13.04 2.43
N ARG A 17 -3.00 -12.25 3.05
CA ARG A 17 -1.57 -12.21 2.69
C ARG A 17 -0.70 -12.65 3.85
N GLN A 18 0.38 -13.36 3.53
CA GLN A 18 1.37 -13.82 4.51
C GLN A 18 2.78 -13.44 4.06
N GLY A 19 3.68 -13.32 5.04
CA GLY A 19 5.10 -13.06 4.85
C GLY A 19 5.44 -11.84 3.99
N ALA A 20 6.34 -12.02 3.02
CA ALA A 20 6.84 -10.98 2.12
C ALA A 20 5.74 -10.15 1.43
N ASN A 21 4.64 -10.80 1.00
CA ASN A 21 3.54 -10.12 0.32
C ASN A 21 2.70 -9.24 1.25
N LEU A 22 2.57 -9.62 2.52
CA LEU A 22 1.89 -8.79 3.52
C LEU A 22 2.74 -7.56 3.84
N LEU A 23 4.03 -7.77 4.13
CA LEU A 23 4.97 -6.68 4.44
C LEU A 23 5.08 -5.69 3.27
N GLY A 24 5.27 -6.18 2.04
CA GLY A 24 5.31 -5.34 0.84
C GLY A 24 4.02 -4.57 0.58
N PHE A 25 2.86 -5.18 0.81
CA PHE A 25 1.57 -4.50 0.66
C PHE A 25 1.38 -3.38 1.69
N VAL A 26 1.70 -3.63 2.96
CA VAL A 26 1.54 -2.63 4.03
C VAL A 26 2.48 -1.45 3.80
N LEU A 27 3.72 -1.70 3.38
CA LEU A 27 4.66 -0.64 3.04
C LEU A 27 4.16 0.22 1.87
N LEU A 28 3.63 -0.41 0.81
CA LEU A 28 3.01 0.31 -0.31
C LEU A 28 1.81 1.14 0.12
N LEU A 29 0.96 0.59 1.00
CA LEU A 29 -0.21 1.28 1.53
C LEU A 29 0.22 2.50 2.36
N LYS A 30 1.17 2.33 3.28
CA LYS A 30 1.67 3.42 4.13
C LYS A 30 2.36 4.51 3.33
N PHE A 31 3.18 4.13 2.35
CA PHE A 31 3.80 5.08 1.44
C PHE A 31 2.73 5.86 0.66
N PHE A 32 1.73 5.17 0.10
CA PHE A 32 0.64 5.83 -0.65
C PHE A 32 -0.18 6.78 0.22
N GLN A 33 -0.44 6.44 1.48
CA GLN A 33 -1.14 7.31 2.42
C GLN A 33 -0.37 8.60 2.75
N TYR A 34 0.97 8.54 2.73
CA TYR A 34 1.83 9.68 3.08
C TYR A 34 2.17 10.55 1.85
N GLU A 35 2.56 9.93 0.74
CA GLU A 35 3.04 10.62 -0.47
C GLU A 35 1.95 10.84 -1.53
N GLY A 36 0.79 10.19 -1.42
CA GLY A 36 -0.28 10.24 -2.44
C GLY A 36 0.07 9.54 -3.77
N ARG A 37 1.27 8.97 -3.88
CA ARG A 37 1.77 8.18 -5.02
C ARG A 37 2.35 6.86 -4.55
N PHE A 38 2.61 5.96 -5.47
CA PHE A 38 3.34 4.72 -5.17
C PHE A 38 4.82 4.89 -5.42
N PRO A 39 5.70 4.19 -4.69
CA PRO A 39 7.11 4.17 -5.01
C PRO A 39 7.33 3.53 -6.39
N GLU A 40 8.20 4.14 -7.17
CA GLU A 40 8.72 3.61 -8.43
C GLU A 40 9.83 2.60 -8.18
N GLN A 41 10.63 2.83 -7.14
CA GLN A 41 11.78 2.00 -6.80
C GLN A 41 11.77 1.56 -5.33
N LYS A 42 12.38 0.40 -5.05
CA LYS A 42 12.40 -0.18 -3.70
C LYS A 42 13.08 0.70 -2.67
N TYR A 43 14.12 1.44 -3.10
CA TYR A 43 14.90 2.31 -2.23
C TYR A 43 14.18 3.61 -1.83
N GLU A 44 13.06 3.95 -2.47
CA GLU A 44 12.24 5.10 -2.03
C GLU A 44 11.52 4.79 -0.71
N VAL A 45 11.33 3.51 -0.38
CA VAL A 45 10.81 3.12 0.93
C VAL A 45 11.95 3.28 1.95
N PRO A 46 11.81 4.15 2.97
CA PRO A 46 12.90 4.38 3.91
C PRO A 46 13.28 3.10 4.65
N CYS A 47 14.59 2.80 4.70
CA CYS A 47 15.11 1.57 5.32
C CYS A 47 14.67 1.41 6.79
N MET A 48 14.47 2.52 7.51
CA MET A 48 14.01 2.50 8.90
C MET A 48 12.54 2.07 9.07
N VAL A 49 11.71 2.28 8.04
CA VAL A 49 10.28 1.99 8.09
C VAL A 49 10.02 0.50 7.92
N ILE A 50 10.88 -0.20 7.17
CA ILE A 50 10.76 -1.65 6.92
C ILE A 50 10.77 -2.47 8.23
N PRO A 51 11.79 -2.36 9.13
CA PRO A 51 11.81 -3.13 10.38
C PRO A 51 10.72 -2.67 11.35
N PHE A 52 10.35 -1.39 11.35
CA PHE A 52 9.25 -0.89 12.17
C PHE A 52 7.92 -1.55 11.80
N VAL A 53 7.57 -1.59 10.51
CA VAL A 53 6.34 -2.22 10.02
C VAL A 53 6.41 -3.74 10.18
N ALA A 54 7.57 -4.36 9.94
CA ALA A 54 7.75 -5.80 10.11
C ALA A 54 7.48 -6.24 11.57
N ASN A 55 8.01 -5.49 12.54
CA ASN A 55 7.77 -5.73 13.97
C ASN A 55 6.26 -5.63 14.31
N GLN A 56 5.57 -4.60 13.82
CA GLN A 56 4.12 -4.45 14.02
C GLN A 56 3.29 -5.62 13.45
N LEU A 57 3.81 -6.33 12.45
CA LEU A 57 3.17 -7.46 11.79
C LEU A 57 3.67 -8.82 12.33
N ASN A 58 4.58 -8.84 13.32
CA ASN A 58 5.30 -10.03 13.77
C ASN A 58 5.99 -10.79 12.62
N LEU A 59 6.60 -10.05 11.68
CA LEU A 59 7.35 -10.56 10.56
C LEU A 59 8.83 -10.18 10.66
N LEU A 60 9.68 -10.95 9.98
CA LEU A 60 11.09 -10.65 9.80
C LEU A 60 11.26 -9.60 8.68
N SER A 61 12.07 -8.56 8.93
CA SER A 61 12.37 -7.51 7.94
C SER A 61 12.99 -8.06 6.66
N GLU A 62 13.74 -9.15 6.77
CA GLU A 62 14.44 -9.82 5.68
C GLU A 62 13.46 -10.37 4.65
N GLN A 63 12.24 -10.72 5.05
CA GLN A 63 11.19 -11.18 4.13
C GLN A 63 10.80 -10.11 3.11
N PHE A 64 11.13 -8.84 3.36
CA PHE A 64 10.96 -7.79 2.35
C PHE A 64 11.89 -7.98 1.14
N GLN A 65 12.98 -8.74 1.26
CA GLN A 65 13.84 -9.08 0.14
C GLN A 65 13.13 -9.99 -0.87
N ASP A 66 12.32 -10.92 -0.37
CA ASP A 66 11.54 -11.87 -1.18
C ASP A 66 10.30 -11.24 -1.81
N TYR A 67 9.94 -10.01 -1.40
CA TYR A 67 8.80 -9.32 -1.97
C TYR A 67 9.08 -8.94 -3.42
N ASN A 68 8.29 -9.51 -4.33
CA ASN A 68 8.47 -9.29 -5.76
C ASN A 68 8.07 -7.86 -6.15
N TRP A 69 9.09 -6.99 -6.29
CA TRP A 69 8.94 -5.59 -6.68
C TRP A 69 8.60 -5.39 -8.16
N ARG A 70 8.61 -6.46 -8.98
CA ARG A 70 8.41 -6.39 -10.42
C ARG A 70 7.29 -7.36 -10.85
N GLY A 71 6.52 -6.95 -11.85
CA GLY A 71 5.49 -7.79 -12.46
C GLY A 71 4.07 -7.59 -11.94
N ARG A 72 3.22 -8.59 -12.14
CA ARG A 72 1.75 -8.46 -12.03
C ARG A 72 1.27 -8.29 -10.58
N ASN A 73 2.00 -8.85 -9.62
CA ASN A 73 1.57 -8.88 -8.22
C ASN A 73 1.57 -7.47 -7.59
N ILE A 74 2.63 -6.69 -7.80
CA ILE A 74 2.70 -5.30 -7.35
C ILE A 74 1.67 -4.40 -8.06
N GLN A 75 1.35 -4.67 -9.34
CA GLN A 75 0.28 -3.95 -10.05
C GLN A 75 -1.08 -4.22 -9.41
N ASN A 76 -1.39 -5.49 -9.11
CA ASN A 76 -2.62 -5.87 -8.41
C ASN A 76 -2.70 -5.23 -7.03
N HIS A 77 -1.58 -5.17 -6.29
CA HIS A 77 -1.51 -4.47 -5.01
C HIS A 77 -1.82 -2.98 -5.14
N ARG A 78 -1.26 -2.28 -6.14
CA ARG A 78 -1.55 -0.87 -6.39
C ARG A 78 -3.03 -0.62 -6.70
N VAL A 79 -3.66 -1.51 -7.48
CA VAL A 79 -5.11 -1.44 -7.76
C VAL A 79 -5.92 -1.61 -6.48
N GLN A 80 -5.60 -2.63 -5.68
CA GLN A 80 -6.30 -2.87 -4.41
C GLN A 80 -6.11 -1.72 -3.42
N ILE A 81 -4.91 -1.13 -3.33
CA ILE A 81 -4.64 0.01 -2.46
C ILE A 81 -5.47 1.21 -2.90
N ARG A 82 -5.53 1.52 -4.20
CA ARG A 82 -6.37 2.61 -4.72
C ARG A 82 -7.85 2.43 -4.40
N GLN A 83 -8.38 1.23 -4.64
CA GLN A 83 -9.76 0.89 -4.29
C GLN A 83 -10.02 1.03 -2.78
N PHE A 84 -9.05 0.58 -1.98
CA PHE A 84 -9.15 0.58 -0.53
C PHE A 84 -9.05 1.97 0.09
N THR A 85 -8.18 2.84 -0.40
CA THR A 85 -8.03 4.22 0.09
C THR A 85 -9.10 5.17 -0.46
N GLY A 86 -9.95 4.70 -1.38
CA GLY A 86 -10.94 5.52 -2.06
C GLY A 86 -10.35 6.46 -3.11
N PHE A 87 -9.04 6.37 -3.38
CA PHE A 87 -8.40 7.13 -4.45
C PHE A 87 -8.68 6.48 -5.80
N ARG A 88 -9.58 7.10 -6.57
CA ARG A 88 -9.74 6.79 -7.99
C ARG A 88 -8.63 7.47 -8.80
N GLN A 89 -8.18 6.83 -9.88
CA GLN A 89 -7.25 7.45 -10.82
C GLN A 89 -7.87 8.75 -11.35
N ALA A 90 -7.14 9.87 -11.26
CA ALA A 90 -7.59 11.13 -11.82
C ALA A 90 -7.85 10.91 -13.32
N THR A 91 -9.10 11.10 -13.72
CA THR A 91 -9.51 10.95 -15.13
C THR A 91 -9.34 12.31 -15.82
N ILE A 92 -9.27 12.36 -17.16
CA ILE A 92 -9.24 13.63 -17.91
C ILE A 92 -10.39 14.57 -17.49
N ALA A 93 -11.52 14.00 -17.03
CA ALA A 93 -12.64 14.73 -16.45
C ALA A 93 -12.28 15.51 -15.16
N ASP A 94 -11.42 14.96 -14.29
CA ASP A 94 -10.98 15.64 -13.07
C ASP A 94 -10.02 16.80 -13.41
N GLN A 95 -9.26 16.69 -14.50
CA GLN A 95 -8.37 17.78 -14.98
C GLN A 95 -9.16 19.03 -15.40
N ASN A 96 -10.37 18.86 -15.95
CA ASN A 96 -11.23 19.98 -16.33
C ASN A 96 -11.85 20.73 -15.14
N GLN A 97 -11.93 20.12 -13.95
CA GLN A 97 -12.45 20.81 -12.75
C GLN A 97 -11.40 21.73 -12.09
N LEU A 98 -10.11 21.51 -12.35
CA LEU A 98 -9.02 22.34 -11.82
C LEU A 98 -8.71 23.58 -12.67
N ARG A 99 -9.48 23.83 -13.74
CA ARG A 99 -9.24 24.90 -14.72
C ARG A 99 -10.14 26.13 -14.54
N THR A 100 -10.76 26.30 -13.36
CA THR A 100 -11.58 27.47 -13.00
C THR A 100 -10.72 28.49 -12.29
#